data_AF-A0A934KG25-F1
#
_entry.id   AF-A0A934KG25-F1
#
_cell.length_a   1.000
_cell.length_b   1.000
_cell.length_c   1.000
_cell.angle_alpha   90.00
_cell.angle_beta   90.00
_cell.angle_gamma   90.00
#
_symmetry.space_group_name_H-M   'P 1'
#
loop_
_entity.id
_entity.type
_entity.pdbx_description
1 polymer ?
#
loop_
_entity_poly.entity_id
_entity_poly.type
_entity_poly.pdbx_seq_one_letter_code
_entity_poly.pdbx_strand_id
1 'polypeptide(L)'
;MKLADLQDEIDQTQVRVTHEQAELRQLARYLYGQPASPILALFSAGSPSEALNHYADLRAAAERAAATRSARDRDLSRLQNERTTLEEDRQRADAARSTLANRYQQLLLSLGVSSAIQVLILDTFAAYGPAGQAWALRVADCESHYNPNAVNSASGASGLFQFLPSSWASTPQGRQGLSVFDPAANAQGAAWYYGATGRTGGPWSCK
;
A
#
# COMPACT_ATOMS: atom_id res chain seq x y z
N MET A 1 -4.24 11.49 3.21
CA MET A 1 -3.53 12.50 4.02
C MET A 1 -2.25 12.94 3.30
N LYS A 2 -1.20 12.13 3.24
CA LYS A 2 0.10 12.50 2.67
C LYS A 2 0.11 13.16 1.27
N LEU A 3 -0.80 12.78 0.36
CA LEU A 3 -0.90 13.37 -0.99
C LEU A 3 -1.51 14.77 -1.02
N ALA A 4 -2.48 15.05 -0.14
CA ALA A 4 -3.08 16.38 -0.02
C ALA A 4 -2.09 17.36 0.64
N ASP A 5 -1.39 16.89 1.67
CA ASP A 5 -0.34 17.68 2.35
C ASP A 5 0.79 18.05 1.37
N LEU A 6 1.16 17.13 0.46
CA LEU A 6 2.12 17.38 -0.62
C LEU A 6 1.61 18.39 -1.66
N GLN A 7 0.30 18.41 -1.96
CA GLN A 7 -0.28 19.39 -2.88
C GLN A 7 -0.19 20.80 -2.30
N ASP A 8 -0.58 20.96 -1.03
CA ASP A 8 -0.50 22.24 -0.34
C ASP A 8 0.97 22.73 -0.26
N GLU A 9 1.92 21.84 -0.02
CA GLU A 9 3.35 22.16 0.01
C GLU A 9 3.88 22.60 -1.36
N ILE A 10 3.44 21.96 -2.45
CA ILE A 10 3.79 22.34 -3.83
C ILE A 10 3.22 23.72 -4.15
N ASP A 11 1.95 23.96 -3.83
CA ASP A 11 1.28 25.23 -4.13
C ASP A 11 1.92 26.38 -3.35
N GLN A 12 2.21 26.17 -2.07
CA GLN A 12 2.93 27.15 -1.24
C GLN A 12 4.36 27.39 -1.77
N THR A 13 5.05 26.35 -2.21
CA THR A 13 6.37 26.47 -2.80
C THR A 13 6.33 27.24 -4.12
N GLN A 14 5.30 27.05 -4.94
CA GLN A 14 5.11 27.77 -6.20
C GLN A 14 4.87 29.27 -5.96
N VAL A 15 4.05 29.60 -4.96
CA VAL A 15 3.80 30.99 -4.54
C VAL A 15 5.10 31.64 -4.06
N ARG A 16 5.86 30.95 -3.19
CA ARG A 16 7.14 31.43 -2.67
C ARG A 16 8.17 31.68 -3.78
N VAL A 17 8.36 30.72 -4.68
CA VAL A 17 9.27 30.86 -5.82
C VAL A 17 8.88 32.05 -6.70
N THR A 18 7.58 32.28 -6.91
CA THR A 18 7.11 33.42 -7.71
C THR A 18 7.44 34.75 -7.03
N HIS A 19 7.25 34.83 -5.71
CA HIS A 19 7.60 35.99 -4.90
C HIS A 19 9.12 36.27 -4.94
N GLU A 20 9.94 35.26 -4.63
CA GLU A 20 11.40 35.36 -4.62
C GLU A 20 11.95 35.78 -6.00
N GLN A 21 11.33 35.29 -7.08
CA GLN A 21 11.69 35.73 -8.44
C GLN A 21 11.34 37.19 -8.72
N ALA A 22 10.27 37.73 -8.14
CA ALA A 22 9.90 39.13 -8.27
C ALA A 22 10.89 40.02 -7.51
N GLU A 23 11.28 39.61 -6.31
CA GLU A 23 12.29 40.30 -5.49
C GLU A 23 13.67 40.27 -6.12
N LEU A 24 14.13 39.10 -6.59
CA LEU A 24 15.41 38.96 -7.29
C LEU A 24 15.47 39.84 -8.55
N ARG A 25 14.35 40.03 -9.26
CA ARG A 25 14.30 40.99 -10.38
C ARG A 25 14.49 42.42 -9.90
N GLN A 26 13.89 42.83 -8.79
CA GLN A 26 14.07 44.18 -8.26
C GLN A 26 15.50 44.40 -7.75
N LEU A 27 16.05 43.42 -7.02
CA LEU A 27 17.42 43.44 -6.54
C LEU A 27 18.43 43.46 -7.69
N ALA A 28 18.21 42.67 -8.74
CA ALA A 28 19.06 42.68 -9.92
C ALA A 28 19.06 44.05 -10.63
N ARG A 29 17.91 44.75 -10.67
CA ARG A 29 17.85 46.13 -11.18
C ARG A 29 18.67 47.09 -10.32
N TYR A 30 18.66 46.90 -9.00
CA TYR A 30 19.39 47.75 -8.05
C TYR A 30 20.90 47.49 -8.08
N LEU A 31 21.33 46.23 -8.00
CA LEU A 31 22.75 45.84 -7.93
C LEU A 31 23.48 46.01 -9.27
N TYR A 32 22.85 45.64 -10.38
CA TYR A 32 23.45 45.73 -11.71
C TYR A 32 23.09 47.02 -12.44
N GLY A 33 22.45 47.98 -11.73
CA GLY A 33 22.12 49.30 -12.23
C GLY A 33 21.70 49.27 -13.68
N GLN A 34 20.70 48.47 -14.06
CA GLN A 34 20.14 48.57 -15.41
C GLN A 34 19.45 49.93 -15.46
N PRO A 35 20.00 50.94 -16.15
CA PRO A 35 19.28 52.19 -16.22
C PRO A 35 17.97 51.92 -16.94
N ALA A 36 16.89 52.53 -16.46
CA ALA A 36 15.62 52.55 -17.21
C ALA A 36 15.81 53.15 -18.63
N SER A 37 16.96 53.77 -18.89
CA SER A 37 17.39 54.33 -20.18
C SER A 37 18.75 53.77 -20.62
N PRO A 38 18.87 53.10 -21.78
CA PRO A 38 20.14 52.57 -22.30
C PRO A 38 21.24 53.63 -22.50
N ILE A 39 20.87 54.91 -22.53
CA ILE A 39 21.81 56.03 -22.68
C ILE A 39 22.70 56.19 -21.45
N LEU A 40 22.19 55.97 -20.23
CA LEU A 40 22.96 56.16 -19.00
C LEU A 40 24.02 55.08 -18.76
N ALA A 41 23.83 53.86 -19.29
CA ALA A 41 24.80 52.76 -19.20
C ALA A 41 26.03 52.99 -20.09
N LEU A 42 25.89 53.77 -21.17
CA LEU A 42 26.99 54.14 -22.05
C LEU A 42 27.94 55.16 -21.37
N PHE A 43 27.45 55.98 -20.44
CA PHE A 43 28.24 57.03 -19.78
C PHE A 43 29.07 56.53 -18.59
N SER A 44 28.75 55.36 -18.01
CA SER A 44 29.44 54.82 -16.83
C SER A 44 30.56 53.81 -17.14
N ALA A 45 30.68 53.35 -18.38
CA ALA A 45 31.72 52.40 -18.78
C ALA A 45 33.01 53.12 -19.21
N GLY A 46 34.17 52.54 -18.88
CA GLY A 46 35.49 53.06 -19.28
C GLY A 46 35.69 53.13 -20.79
N SER A 47 34.87 52.39 -21.57
CA SER A 47 34.76 52.52 -23.02
C SER A 47 33.37 52.09 -23.54
N PRO A 48 32.93 52.61 -24.70
CA PRO A 48 31.69 52.18 -25.36
C PRO A 48 31.63 50.67 -25.66
N SER A 49 32.78 50.05 -25.97
CA SER A 49 32.89 48.60 -26.23
C SER A 49 32.67 47.75 -24.99
N GLU A 50 33.13 48.21 -23.83
CA GLU A 50 32.99 47.49 -22.57
C GLU A 50 31.54 47.50 -22.06
N ALA A 51 30.84 48.65 -22.22
CA ALA A 51 29.41 48.75 -21.96
C ALA A 51 28.60 47.75 -22.79
N LEU A 52 28.93 47.62 -24.08
CA LEU A 52 28.24 46.74 -25.01
C LEU A 52 28.45 45.26 -24.67
N ASN A 53 29.68 44.86 -24.31
CA ASN A 53 29.99 43.49 -23.91
C ASN A 53 29.25 43.09 -22.63
N HIS A 54 29.27 43.96 -21.61
CA HIS A 54 28.57 43.70 -20.35
C HIS A 54 27.04 43.62 -20.53
N TYR A 55 26.47 44.45 -21.40
CA TYR A 55 25.05 44.37 -21.75
C TYR A 55 24.71 43.08 -22.50
N ALA A 56 25.57 42.64 -23.43
CA ALA A 56 25.40 41.39 -24.16
C ALA A 56 25.46 40.17 -23.22
N ASP A 57 26.39 40.17 -22.26
CA ASP A 57 26.52 39.10 -21.26
C ASP A 57 25.31 39.02 -20.33
N LEU A 58 24.82 40.16 -19.84
CA LEU A 58 23.61 40.22 -19.01
C LEU A 58 22.37 39.73 -19.77
N ARG A 59 22.25 40.10 -21.05
CA ARG A 59 21.15 39.63 -21.90
C ARG A 59 21.22 38.13 -22.12
N ALA A 60 22.40 37.59 -22.44
CA ALA A 60 22.62 36.16 -22.57
C ALA A 60 22.30 35.40 -21.27
N ALA A 61 22.68 35.96 -20.12
CA ALA A 61 22.33 35.39 -18.81
C ALA A 61 20.82 35.43 -18.55
N ALA A 62 20.13 36.52 -18.90
CA ALA A 62 18.68 36.65 -18.76
C ALA A 62 17.92 35.67 -19.67
N GLU A 63 18.38 35.46 -20.91
CA GLU A 63 17.81 34.49 -21.85
C GLU A 63 17.94 33.06 -21.32
N ARG A 64 19.11 32.68 -20.77
CA ARG A 64 19.30 31.39 -20.10
C ARG A 64 18.39 31.23 -18.88
N ALA A 65 18.27 32.28 -18.06
CA ALA A 65 17.40 32.25 -16.88
C ALA A 65 15.91 32.10 -17.25
N ALA A 66 15.47 32.76 -18.31
CA ALA A 66 14.12 32.61 -18.85
C ALA A 66 13.88 31.20 -19.39
N ALA A 67 14.85 30.62 -20.11
CA ALA A 67 14.78 29.26 -20.61
C ALA A 67 14.68 28.23 -19.47
N THR A 68 15.50 28.36 -18.42
CA THR A 68 15.46 27.48 -17.24
C THR A 68 14.13 27.56 -16.51
N ARG A 69 13.56 28.77 -16.37
CA ARG A 69 12.25 28.96 -15.76
C ARG A 69 11.14 28.29 -16.58
N SER A 70 11.12 28.51 -17.89
CA SER A 70 10.17 27.86 -18.79
C SER A 70 10.30 26.33 -18.78
N ALA A 71 11.52 25.79 -18.63
CA ALA A 71 11.73 24.35 -18.45
C ALA A 71 11.12 23.84 -17.14
N ARG A 72 11.37 24.52 -16.01
CA ARG A 72 10.79 24.19 -14.71
C ARG A 72 9.26 24.24 -14.73
N ASP A 73 8.68 25.28 -15.32
CA ASP A 73 7.22 25.43 -15.37
C ASP A 73 6.59 24.27 -16.17
N ARG A 74 7.22 23.84 -17.27
CA ARG A 74 6.80 22.64 -18.02
C ARG A 74 6.92 21.37 -17.19
N ASP A 75 7.99 21.22 -16.43
CA ASP A 75 8.18 20.06 -15.55
C ASP A 75 7.14 20.01 -14.43
N LEU A 76 6.79 21.16 -13.84
CA LEU A 76 5.74 21.24 -12.82
C LEU A 76 4.38 20.84 -13.39
N SER A 77 4.00 21.36 -14.57
CA SER A 77 2.75 20.96 -15.22
C SER A 77 2.74 19.47 -15.56
N ARG A 78 3.86 18.91 -15.98
CA ARG A 78 3.99 17.46 -16.25
C ARG A 78 3.79 16.64 -14.97
N LEU A 79 4.45 17.01 -13.88
CA LEU A 79 4.32 16.32 -12.59
C LEU A 79 2.91 16.40 -12.01
N GLN A 80 2.23 17.55 -12.17
CA GLN A 80 0.84 17.71 -11.76
C GLN A 80 -0.07 16.73 -12.52
N ASN A 81 0.06 16.65 -13.85
CA ASN A 81 -0.72 15.72 -14.67
C ASN A 81 -0.44 14.24 -14.33
N GLU A 82 0.83 13.90 -14.13
CA GLU A 82 1.25 12.54 -13.75
C GLU A 82 0.66 12.15 -12.40
N ARG A 83 0.65 13.07 -11.42
CA ARG A 83 0.04 12.79 -10.11
C ARG A 83 -1.47 12.58 -10.21
N THR A 84 -2.20 13.40 -10.97
CA THR A 84 -3.64 13.20 -11.17
C THR A 84 -3.92 11.82 -11.75
N THR A 85 -3.10 11.37 -12.70
CA THR A 85 -3.21 10.02 -13.28
C THR A 85 -2.99 8.94 -12.21
N LEU A 86 -1.95 9.08 -11.39
CA LEU A 86 -1.66 8.13 -10.30
C LEU A 86 -2.78 8.10 -9.24
N GLU A 87 -3.38 9.25 -8.94
CA GLU A 87 -4.50 9.35 -8.01
C GLU A 87 -5.73 8.62 -8.57
N GLU A 88 -6.06 8.81 -9.85
CA GLU A 88 -7.13 8.09 -10.52
C GLU A 88 -6.87 6.58 -10.55
N ASP A 89 -5.66 6.15 -10.89
CA ASP A 89 -5.29 4.73 -10.93
C ASP A 89 -5.38 4.09 -9.54
N ARG A 90 -4.95 4.82 -8.50
CA ARG A 90 -5.11 4.37 -7.12
C ARG A 90 -6.59 4.23 -6.75
N GLN A 91 -7.42 5.21 -7.10
CA GLN A 91 -8.87 5.14 -6.85
C GLN A 91 -9.50 3.95 -7.58
N ARG A 92 -9.12 3.69 -8.84
CA ARG A 92 -9.56 2.52 -9.61
C ARG A 92 -9.15 1.22 -8.93
N ALA A 93 -7.91 1.12 -8.44
CA ALA A 93 -7.43 -0.05 -7.71
C ALA A 93 -8.20 -0.28 -6.41
N ASP A 94 -8.47 0.78 -5.64
CA ASP A 94 -9.21 0.69 -4.38
C ASP A 94 -10.70 0.35 -4.62
N ALA A 95 -11.30 0.87 -5.68
CA ALA A 95 -12.65 0.50 -6.11
C ALA A 95 -12.74 -0.97 -6.56
N ALA A 96 -11.75 -1.45 -7.31
CA ALA A 96 -11.66 -2.85 -7.72
C ALA A 96 -11.50 -3.78 -6.51
N ARG A 97 -10.64 -3.42 -5.54
CA ARG A 97 -10.46 -4.15 -4.28
C ARG A 97 -11.75 -4.23 -3.48
N SER A 98 -12.47 -3.11 -3.36
CA SER A 98 -13.75 -3.05 -2.63
C SER A 98 -14.81 -3.90 -3.31
N THR A 99 -14.85 -3.88 -4.64
CA THR A 99 -15.75 -4.74 -5.43
C THR A 99 -15.45 -6.22 -5.22
N LEU A 100 -14.17 -6.61 -5.25
CA LEU A 100 -13.75 -7.99 -4.98
C LEU A 100 -14.13 -8.43 -3.56
N ALA A 101 -13.91 -7.59 -2.56
CA ALA A 101 -14.26 -7.87 -1.18
C ALA A 101 -15.77 -8.09 -1.00
N ASN A 102 -16.59 -7.24 -1.61
CA ASN A 102 -18.05 -7.38 -1.56
C ASN A 102 -18.53 -8.66 -2.27
N ARG A 103 -17.97 -8.97 -3.44
CA ARG A 103 -18.29 -10.21 -4.16
C ARG A 103 -17.88 -11.44 -3.35
N TYR A 104 -16.70 -11.40 -2.75
CA TYR A 104 -16.22 -12.47 -1.89
C TYR A 104 -17.15 -12.69 -0.69
N GLN A 105 -17.58 -11.61 -0.01
CA GLN A 105 -18.52 -11.71 1.10
C GLN A 105 -19.89 -12.25 0.65
N GLN A 106 -20.38 -11.83 -0.52
CA GLN A 106 -21.62 -12.37 -1.10
C GLN A 106 -21.50 -13.88 -1.40
N LEU A 107 -20.37 -14.32 -1.92
CA LEU A 107 -20.09 -15.75 -2.13
C LEU A 107 -20.12 -16.52 -0.81
N LEU A 108 -19.46 -16.02 0.23
CA LEU A 108 -19.49 -16.65 1.55
C LEU A 108 -20.93 -16.78 2.09
N LEU A 109 -21.71 -15.70 2.03
CA LEU A 109 -23.11 -15.71 2.45
C LEU A 109 -23.95 -16.72 1.65
N SER A 110 -23.75 -16.80 0.33
CA SER A 110 -24.48 -17.75 -0.53
C SER A 110 -24.16 -19.21 -0.21
N LEU A 111 -22.96 -19.47 0.30
CA LEU A 111 -22.51 -20.78 0.75
C LEU A 111 -22.88 -21.08 2.22
N GLY A 112 -23.55 -20.13 2.90
CA GLY A 112 -23.93 -20.28 4.31
C GLY A 112 -22.74 -20.26 5.28
N VAL A 113 -21.60 -19.72 4.85
CA VAL A 113 -20.37 -19.61 5.66
C VAL A 113 -20.00 -18.15 5.91
N SER A 114 -19.21 -17.89 6.95
CA SER A 114 -18.78 -16.54 7.34
C SER A 114 -17.32 -16.25 7.02
N SER A 115 -16.49 -17.24 6.65
CA SER A 115 -15.06 -17.02 6.40
C SER A 115 -14.42 -18.01 5.42
N ALA A 116 -13.24 -17.64 4.89
CA ALA A 116 -12.40 -18.51 4.07
C ALA A 116 -12.03 -19.82 4.80
N ILE A 117 -11.83 -19.73 6.12
CA ILE A 117 -11.48 -20.87 6.97
C ILE A 117 -12.61 -21.89 7.00
N GLN A 118 -13.86 -21.44 7.05
CA GLN A 118 -15.01 -22.34 6.98
C GLN A 118 -15.10 -23.03 5.61
N VAL A 119 -14.82 -22.32 4.51
CA VAL A 119 -14.74 -22.93 3.16
C VAL A 119 -13.66 -24.02 3.12
N LEU A 120 -12.47 -23.73 3.65
CA LEU A 120 -11.37 -24.69 3.73
C LEU A 120 -11.75 -25.93 4.55
N ILE A 121 -12.43 -25.75 5.69
CA ILE A 121 -12.91 -26.86 6.53
C ILE A 121 -13.94 -27.69 5.75
N LEU A 122 -14.90 -27.05 5.08
CA LEU A 122 -15.91 -27.74 4.28
C LEU A 122 -15.28 -28.56 3.15
N ASP A 123 -14.31 -27.99 2.43
CA ASP A 123 -13.58 -28.68 1.36
C ASP A 123 -12.79 -29.87 1.89
N THR A 124 -12.01 -29.66 2.96
CA THR A 124 -11.20 -30.72 3.58
C THR A 124 -12.04 -31.91 4.06
N PHE A 125 -13.26 -31.65 4.53
CA PHE A 125 -14.18 -32.68 5.02
C PHE A 125 -15.21 -33.16 3.98
N ALA A 126 -15.11 -32.73 2.72
CA ALA A 126 -16.08 -33.05 1.68
C ALA A 126 -16.25 -34.57 1.47
N ALA A 127 -15.16 -35.35 1.57
CA ALA A 127 -15.17 -36.81 1.43
C ALA A 127 -16.00 -37.52 2.53
N TYR A 128 -16.25 -36.86 3.67
CA TYR A 128 -17.06 -37.39 4.77
C TYR A 128 -18.53 -36.95 4.73
N GLY A 129 -18.91 -36.22 3.67
CA GLY A 129 -20.26 -35.72 3.45
C GLY A 129 -20.72 -34.65 4.45
N PRO A 130 -22.00 -34.23 4.37
CA PRO A 130 -22.55 -33.14 5.18
C PRO A 130 -22.40 -33.36 6.69
N ALA A 131 -22.44 -34.63 7.13
CA ALA A 131 -22.28 -35.00 8.52
C ALA A 131 -20.87 -34.73 9.07
N GLY A 132 -19.83 -35.02 8.28
CA GLY A 132 -18.44 -34.72 8.64
C GLY A 132 -18.15 -33.23 8.59
N GLN A 133 -18.64 -32.55 7.57
CA GLN A 133 -18.55 -31.09 7.42
C GLN A 133 -19.17 -30.34 8.61
N ALA A 134 -20.39 -30.70 9.01
CA ALA A 134 -21.06 -30.10 10.17
C ALA A 134 -20.35 -30.40 11.50
N TRP A 135 -19.71 -31.56 11.63
CA TRP A 135 -18.87 -31.86 12.78
C TRP A 135 -17.63 -30.95 12.80
N ALA A 136 -16.94 -30.83 11.67
CA ALA A 136 -15.70 -30.08 11.58
C ALA A 136 -15.91 -28.58 11.84
N LEU A 137 -16.97 -27.98 11.29
CA LEU A 137 -17.32 -26.59 11.57
C LEU A 137 -17.58 -26.37 13.07
N ARG A 138 -18.38 -27.23 13.70
CA ARG A 138 -18.69 -27.13 15.13
C ARG A 138 -17.43 -27.24 16.01
N VAL A 139 -16.57 -28.20 15.73
CA VAL A 139 -15.33 -28.39 16.51
C VAL A 139 -14.40 -27.20 16.31
N ALA A 140 -14.14 -26.76 15.08
CA ALA A 140 -13.24 -25.63 14.83
C ALA A 140 -13.73 -24.32 15.47
N ASP A 141 -15.05 -24.08 15.50
CA ASP A 141 -15.64 -22.95 16.21
C ASP A 141 -15.37 -23.03 17.72
N CYS A 142 -15.61 -24.20 18.30
CA CYS A 142 -15.44 -24.41 19.73
C CYS A 142 -13.98 -24.33 20.18
N GLU A 143 -13.08 -24.91 19.40
CA GLU A 143 -11.67 -25.02 19.74
C GLU A 143 -10.93 -23.69 19.57
N SER A 144 -11.20 -22.94 18.49
CA SER A 144 -10.42 -21.75 18.15
C SER A 144 -11.24 -20.55 17.69
N HIS A 145 -12.57 -20.66 17.61
CA HIS A 145 -13.44 -19.71 16.92
C HIS A 145 -12.93 -19.45 15.48
N TYR A 146 -12.54 -20.54 14.79
CA TYR A 146 -11.96 -20.51 13.44
C TYR A 146 -10.64 -19.73 13.31
N ASN A 147 -9.90 -19.50 14.40
CA ASN A 147 -8.61 -18.80 14.37
C ASN A 147 -7.43 -19.77 14.20
N PRO A 148 -6.73 -19.77 13.04
CA PRO A 148 -5.62 -20.68 12.79
C PRO A 148 -4.37 -20.38 13.64
N ASN A 149 -4.31 -19.21 14.30
CA ASN A 149 -3.20 -18.82 15.17
C ASN A 149 -3.57 -18.93 16.65
N ALA A 150 -4.70 -19.57 16.99
CA ALA A 150 -5.09 -19.76 18.39
C ALA A 150 -4.08 -20.65 19.12
N VAL A 151 -3.66 -20.22 20.31
CA VAL A 151 -2.79 -20.98 21.20
C VAL A 151 -3.40 -20.97 22.59
N ASN A 152 -3.63 -22.15 23.15
CA ASN A 152 -3.98 -22.31 24.55
C ASN A 152 -2.72 -22.20 25.42
N SER A 153 -2.66 -21.21 26.29
CA SER A 153 -1.49 -20.95 27.14
C SER A 153 -1.24 -22.01 28.22
N ALA A 154 -2.27 -22.76 28.63
CA ALA A 154 -2.16 -23.78 29.67
C ALA A 154 -1.73 -25.14 29.11
N SER A 155 -2.30 -25.56 27.98
CA SER A 155 -2.05 -26.89 27.39
C SER A 155 -1.08 -26.88 26.20
N GLY A 156 -0.80 -25.71 25.62
CA GLY A 156 -0.02 -25.59 24.37
C GLY A 156 -0.80 -26.02 23.12
N ALA A 157 -2.10 -26.32 23.26
CA ALA A 157 -2.96 -26.66 22.13
C ALA A 157 -2.98 -25.52 21.10
N SER A 158 -2.81 -25.85 19.82
CA SER A 158 -2.51 -24.87 18.78
C SER A 158 -3.30 -25.08 17.50
N GLY A 159 -3.61 -23.97 16.81
CA GLY A 159 -4.24 -23.94 15.50
C GLY A 159 -5.76 -24.19 15.51
N LEU A 160 -6.33 -24.37 14.31
CA LEU A 160 -7.78 -24.42 14.09
C LEU A 160 -8.51 -25.45 14.95
N PHE A 161 -7.96 -26.65 15.04
CA PHE A 161 -8.50 -27.76 15.82
C PHE A 161 -7.72 -27.99 17.12
N GLN A 162 -7.00 -26.98 17.64
CA GLN A 162 -6.33 -27.02 18.95
C GLN A 162 -5.56 -28.33 19.22
N PHE A 163 -4.65 -28.69 18.33
CA PHE A 163 -3.82 -29.88 18.52
C PHE A 163 -2.81 -29.65 19.64
N LEU A 164 -2.73 -30.59 20.59
CA LEU A 164 -1.58 -30.67 21.49
C LEU A 164 -0.30 -30.98 20.70
N PRO A 165 0.88 -30.48 21.11
CA PRO A 165 2.13 -30.69 20.37
C PRO A 165 2.44 -32.16 20.09
N SER A 166 2.24 -33.04 21.06
CA SER A 166 2.45 -34.48 20.90
C SER A 166 1.46 -35.13 19.93
N SER A 167 0.20 -34.69 19.94
CA SER A 167 -0.84 -35.19 19.03
C SER A 167 -0.56 -34.72 17.61
N TRP A 168 -0.20 -33.45 17.42
CA TRP A 168 0.21 -32.91 16.13
C TRP A 168 1.36 -33.70 15.51
N ALA A 169 2.41 -33.96 16.28
CA ALA A 169 3.58 -34.71 15.82
C ALA A 169 3.25 -36.14 15.34
N SER A 170 2.12 -36.71 15.75
CA SER A 170 1.67 -38.03 15.30
C SER A 170 0.89 -38.01 13.97
N THR A 171 0.31 -36.85 13.60
CA THR A 171 -0.41 -36.70 12.34
C THR A 171 0.53 -36.85 11.14
N PRO A 172 0.03 -37.25 9.95
CA PRO A 172 0.83 -37.23 8.72
C PRO A 172 1.47 -35.86 8.45
N GLN A 173 0.74 -34.77 8.68
CA GLN A 173 1.17 -33.39 8.44
C GLN A 173 2.27 -32.97 9.40
N GLY A 174 2.11 -33.26 10.69
CA GLY A 174 3.14 -33.00 11.70
C GLY A 174 4.42 -33.82 11.44
N ARG A 175 4.29 -35.07 10.98
CA ARG A 175 5.45 -35.90 10.57
C ARG A 175 6.16 -35.37 9.33
N GLN A 176 5.45 -34.66 8.46
CA GLN A 176 6.05 -33.95 7.32
C GLN A 176 6.71 -32.61 7.72
N GLY A 177 6.62 -32.21 9.00
CA GLY A 177 7.17 -30.96 9.50
C GLY A 177 6.33 -29.73 9.15
N LEU A 178 5.06 -29.91 8.77
CA LEU A 178 4.15 -28.79 8.51
C LEU A 178 3.78 -28.08 9.80
N SER A 179 3.52 -26.77 9.68
CA SER A 179 3.11 -25.93 10.81
C SER A 179 1.72 -26.31 11.29
N VAL A 180 1.55 -26.43 12.61
CA VAL A 180 0.21 -26.56 13.23
C VAL A 180 -0.64 -25.31 13.02
N PHE A 181 -0.03 -24.17 12.71
CA PHE A 181 -0.71 -22.91 12.40
C PHE A 181 -1.04 -22.75 10.90
N ASP A 182 -0.58 -23.67 10.05
CA ASP A 182 -1.09 -23.74 8.68
C ASP A 182 -2.53 -24.26 8.74
N PRO A 183 -3.52 -23.46 8.33
CA PRO A 183 -4.93 -23.84 8.46
C PRO A 183 -5.28 -25.09 7.65
N ALA A 184 -4.66 -25.29 6.48
CA ALA A 184 -4.92 -26.45 5.63
C ALA A 184 -4.29 -27.70 6.23
N ALA A 185 -3.04 -27.62 6.68
CA ALA A 185 -2.38 -28.74 7.34
C ALA A 185 -3.13 -29.15 8.63
N ASN A 186 -3.53 -28.17 9.44
CA ASN A 186 -4.27 -28.40 10.69
C ASN A 186 -5.63 -29.08 10.41
N ALA A 187 -6.41 -28.55 9.46
CA ALA A 187 -7.68 -29.15 9.07
C ALA A 187 -7.53 -30.57 8.51
N GLN A 188 -6.48 -30.84 7.70
CA GLN A 188 -6.21 -32.18 7.19
C GLN A 188 -5.77 -33.15 8.30
N GLY A 189 -5.02 -32.67 9.30
CA GLY A 189 -4.70 -33.45 10.50
C GLY A 189 -5.97 -33.85 11.27
N ALA A 190 -6.91 -32.93 11.41
CA ALA A 190 -8.21 -33.21 12.03
C ALA A 190 -9.04 -34.20 11.18
N ALA A 191 -9.04 -34.04 9.85
CA ALA A 191 -9.71 -34.95 8.93
C ALA A 191 -9.12 -36.36 8.96
N TRP A 192 -7.81 -36.49 9.16
CA TRP A 192 -7.15 -37.79 9.36
C TRP A 192 -7.61 -38.47 10.65
N TYR A 193 -7.63 -37.74 11.77
CA TYR A 193 -8.17 -38.26 13.03
C TYR A 193 -9.64 -38.66 12.89
N TYR A 194 -10.46 -37.80 12.28
CA TYR A 194 -11.87 -38.07 12.03
C TYR A 194 -12.08 -39.36 11.23
N GLY A 195 -11.29 -39.59 10.18
CA GLY A 195 -11.32 -40.83 9.41
C GLY A 195 -10.90 -42.07 10.22
N ALA A 196 -9.95 -41.91 11.15
CA ALA A 196 -9.45 -42.99 11.99
C ALA A 196 -10.40 -43.37 13.16
N THR A 197 -11.07 -42.39 13.77
CA THR A 197 -11.88 -42.60 14.99
C THR A 197 -13.39 -42.44 14.79
N GLY A 198 -13.82 -41.94 13.63
CA GLY A 198 -15.20 -41.55 13.38
C GLY A 198 -15.69 -40.38 14.25
N ARG A 199 -17.01 -40.17 14.24
CA ARG A 199 -17.71 -39.05 14.92
C ARG A 199 -17.66 -39.09 16.45
N THR A 200 -17.23 -40.20 17.05
CA THR A 200 -17.40 -40.51 18.48
C THR A 200 -16.11 -40.60 19.29
N GLY A 201 -14.93 -40.43 18.68
CA GLY A 201 -13.67 -40.86 19.33
C GLY A 201 -12.45 -39.97 19.16
N GLY A 202 -12.58 -38.75 18.62
CA GLY A 202 -11.45 -37.83 18.55
C GLY A 202 -11.10 -37.23 19.92
N PRO A 203 -9.88 -36.68 20.12
CA PRO A 203 -9.46 -36.04 21.38
C PRO A 203 -10.23 -34.77 21.76
N TRP A 204 -11.17 -34.32 20.92
CA TRP A 204 -11.95 -33.11 21.12
C TRP A 204 -13.09 -33.32 22.11
N SER A 205 -13.10 -32.47 23.15
CA SER A 205 -14.13 -32.49 24.19
C SER A 205 -15.44 -31.84 23.72
N CYS A 206 -15.38 -31.01 22.67
CA CYS A 206 -16.55 -30.34 22.13
C CYS A 206 -17.38 -31.29 21.26
N LYS A 207 -18.55 -31.69 21.78
CA LYS A 207 -19.46 -32.66 21.16
C LYS A 207 -20.60 -31.99 20.42
#